data_AF-A0A0H5CHS3-F1
#
_entry.id   AF-A0A0H5CHS3-F1
#
_cell.length_a   1.000
_cell.length_b   1.000
_cell.length_c   1.000
_cell.angle_alpha   90.00
_cell.angle_beta   90.00
_cell.angle_gamma   90.00
#
_symmetry.space_group_name_H-M   'P 1'
#
loop_
_entity.id
_entity.type
_entity.pdbx_description
1 polymer ?
#
loop_
_entity_poly.entity_id
_entity_poly.type
_entity_poly.pdbx_seq_one_letter_code
_entity_poly.pdbx_strand_id
1 'polypeptide(L)'
;MLRSGSCTLRRAAPCRLIHTTRPSMAFRARIEEDLRYLIDSLPPANRLYQNEDGTPRQPSDLELHKLAHLSALNEKRTLKFWEWFTIGEKEGKLYKSNTDDIARLLPSDSNGAQGDIVDKVPFEDKNGNIQWKFVRENEEEGWEKLSYYLLLPALAGLVGIHLFKEDTGVDQWALEELKRRAGQGAELKDEEIVEKILSGEYDKLLELKKKL
;
A
#
# COMPACT_ATOMS: atom_id res chain seq x y z
N MET A 1 26.75 -78.09 9.91
CA MET A 1 25.82 -77.61 10.96
C MET A 1 26.40 -76.35 11.58
N LEU A 2 25.51 -75.42 11.92
CA LEU A 2 25.65 -74.24 12.79
C LEU A 2 26.15 -72.92 12.17
N ARG A 3 25.16 -72.04 12.06
CA ARG A 3 25.16 -70.61 11.74
C ARG A 3 25.95 -69.81 12.78
N SER A 4 26.55 -68.70 12.36
CA SER A 4 26.72 -67.54 13.24
C SER A 4 26.65 -66.27 12.39
N GLY A 5 25.49 -65.62 12.42
CA GLY A 5 25.27 -64.32 11.80
C GLY A 5 25.57 -63.23 12.81
N SER A 6 26.64 -62.48 12.57
CA SER A 6 27.06 -61.34 13.37
C SER A 6 26.16 -60.14 13.07
N CYS A 7 25.18 -59.87 13.93
CA CYS A 7 24.33 -58.69 13.84
C CYS A 7 25.10 -57.49 14.44
N THR A 8 25.63 -56.61 13.59
CA THR A 8 26.23 -55.35 14.03
C THR A 8 25.13 -54.29 14.14
N LEU A 9 24.73 -53.99 15.39
CA LEU A 9 23.87 -52.84 15.71
C LEU A 9 24.64 -51.55 15.38
N ARG A 10 24.37 -50.96 14.21
CA ARG A 10 24.78 -49.59 13.89
C ARG A 10 24.06 -48.63 14.84
N ARG A 11 24.83 -48.04 15.75
CA ARG A 11 24.41 -46.95 16.62
C ARG A 11 24.11 -45.72 15.74
N ALA A 12 22.83 -45.41 15.54
CA ALA A 12 22.43 -44.21 14.83
C ALA A 12 22.89 -42.97 15.63
N ALA A 13 23.65 -42.08 14.97
CA ALA A 13 24.02 -40.80 15.55
C ALA A 13 22.77 -39.91 15.71
N PRO A 14 22.64 -39.14 16.80
CA PRO A 14 21.54 -38.20 16.94
C PRO A 14 21.73 -37.07 15.93
N CYS A 15 20.89 -37.05 14.88
CA CYS A 15 20.77 -35.92 13.97
C CYS A 15 20.37 -34.67 14.78
N ARG A 16 21.27 -33.70 14.91
CA ARG A 16 20.96 -32.34 15.36
C ARG A 16 20.07 -31.67 14.31
N LEU A 17 18.77 -31.92 14.39
CA LEU A 17 17.76 -31.20 13.63
C LEU A 17 17.30 -30.01 14.47
N ILE A 18 17.09 -28.87 13.81
CA ILE A 18 16.73 -27.55 14.36
C ILE A 18 17.95 -26.71 14.77
N HIS A 19 18.65 -26.20 13.76
CA HIS A 19 19.31 -24.89 13.88
C HIS A 19 18.20 -23.83 13.75
N THR A 20 17.87 -23.15 14.83
CA THR A 20 17.07 -21.93 14.77
C THR A 20 17.96 -20.82 14.20
N THR A 21 17.98 -20.66 12.88
CA THR A 21 18.49 -19.42 12.30
C THR A 21 17.60 -18.30 12.82
N ARG A 22 18.16 -17.40 13.63
CA ARG A 22 17.44 -16.19 14.04
C ARG A 22 16.99 -15.50 12.74
N PRO A 23 15.70 -15.15 12.60
CA PRO A 23 15.26 -14.36 11.47
C PRO A 23 16.13 -13.09 11.47
N SER A 24 16.91 -12.89 10.41
CA SER A 24 17.68 -11.66 10.25
C SER A 24 16.68 -10.52 10.08
N MET A 25 16.64 -9.57 11.01
CA MET A 25 15.87 -8.34 10.82
C MET A 25 16.36 -7.64 9.54
N ALA A 26 15.47 -7.12 8.71
CA ALA A 26 15.87 -6.32 7.56
C ALA A 26 16.44 -4.96 7.98
N PHE A 27 16.03 -4.44 9.14
CA PHE A 27 16.71 -3.31 9.80
C PHE A 27 18.19 -3.60 10.07
N ARG A 28 19.07 -2.71 9.60
CA ARG A 28 20.52 -2.82 9.74
C ARG A 28 21.06 -1.55 10.41
N ALA A 29 21.27 -1.63 11.73
CA ALA A 29 21.77 -0.51 12.53
C ALA A 29 23.05 0.13 11.95
N ARG A 30 24.00 -0.69 11.49
CA ARG A 30 25.26 -0.21 10.90
C ARG A 30 25.04 0.71 9.69
N ILE A 31 24.07 0.39 8.81
CA ILE A 31 23.79 1.22 7.64
C ILE A 31 23.18 2.56 8.07
N GLU A 32 22.32 2.56 9.09
CA GLU A 32 21.73 3.79 9.63
C GLU A 32 22.75 4.68 10.35
N GLU A 33 23.73 4.08 11.02
CA GLU A 33 24.88 4.80 11.62
C GLU A 33 25.78 5.41 10.54
N ASP A 34 26.10 4.64 9.49
CA ASP A 34 26.89 5.13 8.34
C ASP A 34 26.15 6.27 7.61
N LEU A 35 24.83 6.15 7.43
CA LEU A 35 23.98 7.20 6.88
C LEU A 35 24.02 8.46 7.76
N ARG A 36 23.89 8.29 9.08
CA ARG A 36 23.94 9.41 10.02
C ARG A 36 25.26 10.16 9.93
N TYR A 37 26.37 9.42 9.88
CA TYR A 37 27.69 10.00 9.70
C TYR A 37 27.81 10.82 8.40
N LEU A 38 27.28 10.30 7.29
CA LEU A 38 27.30 11.02 6.01
C LEU A 38 26.43 12.29 6.06
N ILE A 39 25.22 12.20 6.62
CA ILE A 39 24.29 13.31 6.80
C ILE A 39 24.92 14.42 7.64
N ASP A 40 25.50 14.07 8.79
CA ASP A 40 26.14 15.03 9.69
C ASP A 40 27.41 15.65 9.07
N SER A 41 28.00 15.00 8.07
CA SER A 41 29.16 15.52 7.31
C SER A 41 28.80 16.46 6.16
N LEU A 42 27.51 16.58 5.82
CA LEU A 42 27.00 17.41 4.75
C LEU A 42 26.43 18.72 5.33
N PRO A 43 26.51 19.84 4.58
CA PRO A 43 25.78 21.04 4.96
C PRO A 43 24.26 20.78 4.91
N PRO A 44 23.45 21.54 5.65
CA PRO A 44 22.00 21.44 5.57
C PRO A 44 21.52 21.75 4.14
N ALA A 45 20.39 21.18 3.76
CA ALA A 45 19.85 21.24 2.39
C ALA A 45 19.76 22.66 1.80
N ASN A 46 19.37 23.64 2.61
CA ASN A 46 19.28 25.04 2.20
C ASN A 46 20.65 25.64 1.80
N ARG A 47 21.75 25.20 2.40
CA ARG A 47 23.12 25.66 2.06
C ARG A 47 23.80 24.81 1.00
N LEU A 48 23.27 23.61 0.76
CA LEU A 48 23.79 22.67 -0.23
C LEU A 48 23.47 23.15 -1.65
N TYR A 49 22.25 23.64 -1.86
CA TYR A 49 21.75 24.05 -3.17
C TYR A 49 21.51 25.55 -3.32
N GLN A 50 21.59 26.33 -2.24
CA GLN A 50 21.46 27.79 -2.30
C GLN A 50 22.59 28.46 -1.51
N ASN A 51 22.98 29.64 -1.98
CA ASN A 51 23.83 30.54 -1.21
C ASN A 51 23.01 31.25 -0.13
N GLU A 52 23.67 31.96 0.79
CA GLU A 52 22.99 32.78 1.81
C GLU A 52 22.09 33.86 1.19
N ASP A 53 22.41 34.27 -0.04
CA ASP A 53 21.64 35.24 -0.84
C ASP A 53 20.41 34.64 -1.55
N GLY A 54 20.17 33.33 -1.42
CA GLY A 54 19.06 32.62 -2.07
C GLY A 54 19.28 32.25 -3.54
N THR A 55 20.40 32.66 -4.14
CA THR A 55 20.79 32.23 -5.50
C THR A 55 21.17 30.75 -5.51
N PRO A 56 20.90 30.00 -6.60
CA PRO A 56 21.27 28.60 -6.70
C PRO A 56 22.79 28.40 -6.64
N ARG A 57 23.23 27.41 -5.86
CA ARG A 57 24.62 27.00 -5.69
C ARG A 57 24.82 25.62 -6.31
N GLN A 58 25.96 25.43 -6.97
CA GLN A 58 26.42 24.10 -7.37
C GLN A 58 27.23 23.46 -6.24
N PRO A 59 26.87 22.24 -5.78
CA PRO A 59 27.67 21.51 -4.81
C PRO A 59 29.09 21.22 -5.33
N SER A 60 30.06 21.18 -4.43
CA SER A 60 31.43 20.75 -4.74
C SER A 60 31.51 19.25 -5.06
N ASP A 61 32.52 18.82 -5.81
CA ASP A 61 32.68 17.41 -6.20
C ASP A 61 32.71 16.45 -5.00
N LEU A 62 33.28 16.88 -3.87
CA LEU A 62 33.30 16.11 -2.64
C LEU A 62 31.91 15.99 -2.00
N GLU A 63 31.15 17.09 -1.96
CA GLU A 63 29.75 17.08 -1.51
C GLU A 63 28.91 16.18 -2.42
N LEU A 64 29.15 16.26 -3.74
CA LEU A 64 28.46 15.45 -4.74
C LEU A 64 28.73 13.96 -4.59
N HIS A 65 29.99 13.58 -4.35
CA HIS A 65 30.35 12.19 -4.08
C HIS A 65 29.67 11.65 -2.81
N LYS A 66 29.63 12.46 -1.75
CA LYS A 66 28.93 12.09 -0.51
C LYS A 66 27.42 11.91 -0.73
N LEU A 67 26.80 12.79 -1.51
CA LEU A 67 25.38 12.66 -1.89
C LEU A 67 25.12 11.42 -2.72
N ALA A 68 26.01 11.10 -3.67
CA ALA A 68 25.91 9.89 -4.47
C ALA A 68 25.99 8.62 -3.61
N HIS A 69 26.94 8.58 -2.68
CA HIS A 69 27.09 7.48 -1.75
C HIS A 69 25.90 7.38 -0.78
N LEU A 70 25.39 8.51 -0.30
CA LEU A 70 24.18 8.58 0.51
C LEU A 70 22.96 8.04 -0.24
N SER A 71 22.79 8.40 -1.51
CA SER A 71 21.72 7.86 -2.37
C SER A 71 21.84 6.34 -2.52
N ALA A 72 23.04 5.84 -2.79
CA ALA A 72 23.30 4.40 -2.93
C ALA A 72 23.05 3.60 -1.64
N LEU A 73 23.33 4.19 -0.47
CA LEU A 73 23.00 3.59 0.82
C LEU A 73 21.49 3.64 1.10
N ASN A 74 20.83 4.74 0.73
CA ASN A 74 19.37 4.88 0.87
C ASN A 74 18.61 3.85 0.02
N GLU A 75 19.07 3.55 -1.20
CA GLU A 75 18.45 2.49 -2.02
C GLU A 75 18.55 1.09 -1.38
N LYS A 76 19.63 0.82 -0.64
CA LYS A 76 19.81 -0.45 0.09
C LYS A 76 18.99 -0.51 1.37
N ARG A 77 18.45 0.63 1.82
CA ARG A 77 17.66 0.75 3.03
C ARG A 77 16.31 0.07 2.80
N THR A 78 16.05 -0.99 3.56
CA THR A 78 14.75 -1.67 3.51
C THR A 78 14.24 -1.84 4.92
N LEU A 79 13.06 -1.29 5.17
CA LEU A 79 12.29 -1.59 6.38
C LEU A 79 10.98 -2.20 5.92
N LYS A 80 10.73 -3.44 6.34
CA LYS A 80 9.45 -4.08 6.03
C LYS A 80 8.36 -3.43 6.87
N PHE A 81 7.15 -3.37 6.32
CA PHE A 81 5.98 -2.85 7.03
C PHE A 81 5.82 -3.45 8.44
N TRP A 82 5.97 -4.77 8.59
CA TRP A 82 5.86 -5.43 9.89
C TRP A 82 7.00 -5.09 10.85
N GLU A 83 8.21 -4.85 10.33
CA GLU A 83 9.37 -4.52 11.15
C GLU A 83 9.25 -3.14 11.79
N TRP A 84 8.56 -2.21 11.12
CA TRP A 84 8.22 -0.90 11.69
C TRP A 84 7.46 -1.01 13.03
N PHE A 85 6.62 -2.04 13.20
CA PHE A 85 5.88 -2.24 14.44
C PHE A 85 6.66 -3.00 15.52
N THR A 86 7.75 -3.68 15.16
CA THR A 86 8.55 -4.50 16.09
C THR A 86 9.91 -3.88 16.44
N ILE A 87 10.33 -2.84 15.73
CA ILE A 87 11.61 -2.17 15.94
C ILE A 87 11.66 -1.47 17.31
N GLY A 88 12.83 -1.45 17.94
CA GLY A 88 13.01 -0.75 19.21
C GLY A 88 12.85 0.77 19.05
N GLU A 89 12.44 1.47 20.12
CA GLU A 89 12.19 2.92 20.06
C GLU A 89 13.41 3.72 19.60
N LYS A 90 14.62 3.34 20.04
CA LYS A 90 15.88 4.02 19.66
C LYS A 90 16.17 3.86 18.17
N GLU A 91 16.04 2.63 17.66
CA GLU A 91 16.29 2.29 16.26
C GLU A 91 15.23 2.91 15.34
N GLY A 92 13.96 2.89 15.75
CA GLY A 92 12.87 3.54 15.04
C GLY A 92 13.02 5.07 14.99
N LYS A 93 13.47 5.70 16.08
CA LYS A 93 13.80 7.13 16.10
C LYS A 93 14.96 7.45 15.16
N LEU A 94 16.03 6.67 15.18
CA LEU A 94 17.18 6.85 14.29
C LEU A 94 16.75 6.75 12.82
N TYR A 95 16.04 5.69 12.46
CA TYR A 95 15.51 5.48 11.11
C TYR A 95 14.63 6.64 10.66
N LYS A 96 13.71 7.09 11.52
CA LYS A 96 12.81 8.21 11.22
C LYS A 96 13.58 9.51 11.02
N SER A 97 14.50 9.86 11.93
CA SER A 97 15.31 11.08 11.79
C SER A 97 16.17 11.07 10.54
N ASN A 98 16.80 9.94 10.22
CA ASN A 98 17.58 9.79 9.00
C ASN A 98 16.69 9.92 7.76
N THR A 99 15.48 9.36 7.78
CA THR A 99 14.51 9.49 6.69
C THR A 99 14.11 10.94 6.46
N ASP A 100 13.80 11.67 7.53
CA ASP A 100 13.41 13.08 7.45
C ASP A 100 14.57 13.95 6.94
N ASP A 101 15.80 13.70 7.37
CA ASP A 101 16.99 14.42 6.92
C ASP A 101 17.37 14.09 5.46
N ILE A 102 17.31 12.81 5.06
CA ILE A 102 17.54 12.38 3.67
C ILE A 102 16.51 13.02 2.74
N ALA A 103 15.23 13.02 3.13
CA ALA A 103 14.16 13.62 2.33
C ALA A 103 14.37 15.12 2.09
N ARG A 104 15.08 15.81 2.99
CA ARG A 104 15.47 17.22 2.81
C ARG A 104 16.73 17.38 1.96
N LEU A 105 17.71 16.48 2.10
CA LEU A 105 19.00 16.57 1.43
C LEU A 105 18.97 16.10 -0.03
N LEU A 106 18.30 14.99 -0.32
CA LEU A 106 18.15 14.51 -1.69
C LEU A 106 17.01 15.25 -2.37
N PRO A 107 17.17 15.70 -3.63
CA PRO A 107 16.06 16.25 -4.41
C PRO A 107 14.89 15.24 -4.39
N SER A 108 13.74 15.68 -3.86
CA SER A 108 12.50 14.92 -3.87
C SER A 108 11.34 15.88 -4.16
N ASP A 109 10.24 15.41 -4.75
CA ASP A 109 9.05 16.27 -4.96
C ASP A 109 8.54 16.90 -3.66
N SER A 110 8.82 16.26 -2.52
CA SER A 110 8.38 16.70 -1.19
C SER A 110 9.15 17.88 -0.59
N ASN A 111 10.37 18.17 -1.06
CA ASN A 111 11.22 19.21 -0.48
C ASN A 111 11.37 20.47 -1.37
N GLY A 112 10.73 20.49 -2.55
CA GLY A 112 10.79 21.61 -3.48
C GLY A 112 12.15 21.84 -4.12
N ALA A 113 13.18 21.04 -3.80
CA ALA A 113 14.48 21.09 -4.49
C ALA A 113 14.40 20.39 -5.85
N GLN A 114 13.48 19.44 -6.01
CA GLN A 114 13.15 18.80 -7.28
C GLN A 114 12.30 19.76 -8.13
N GLY A 115 12.77 20.06 -9.35
CA GLY A 115 12.08 20.91 -10.32
C GLY A 115 12.36 22.41 -10.26
N ASP A 116 12.60 22.99 -9.06
CA ASP A 116 12.88 24.44 -8.92
C ASP A 116 14.39 24.76 -8.83
N ILE A 117 15.22 23.80 -8.38
CA ILE A 117 16.65 24.02 -8.14
C ILE A 117 17.55 23.00 -8.86
N VAL A 118 17.27 21.68 -8.75
CA VAL A 118 18.07 20.63 -9.41
C VAL A 118 17.19 19.45 -9.87
N ASP A 119 17.31 19.07 -11.14
CA ASP A 119 16.51 17.99 -11.79
C ASP A 119 17.13 16.58 -11.75
N LYS A 120 18.33 16.47 -11.16
CA LYS A 120 19.17 15.27 -11.25
C LYS A 120 19.64 14.87 -9.86
N VAL A 121 19.72 13.57 -9.61
CA VAL A 121 20.32 13.00 -8.40
C VAL A 121 21.64 12.35 -8.79
N PRO A 122 22.75 12.64 -8.07
CA PRO A 122 23.99 11.94 -8.31
C PRO A 122 23.87 10.51 -7.76
N PHE A 123 24.33 9.52 -8.53
CA PHE A 123 24.42 8.14 -8.07
C PHE A 123 25.80 7.57 -8.41
N GLU A 124 26.27 6.68 -7.55
CA GLU A 124 27.53 5.98 -7.74
C GLU A 124 27.28 4.67 -8.50
N ASP A 125 27.91 4.52 -9.66
CA ASP A 125 27.87 3.26 -10.41
C ASP A 125 28.67 2.17 -9.67
N LYS A 126 28.50 0.90 -10.07
CA LYS A 126 29.27 -0.25 -9.57
C LYS A 126 30.79 -0.06 -9.67
N ASN A 127 31.23 0.83 -10.56
CA ASN A 127 32.63 1.17 -10.82
C ASN A 127 33.16 2.33 -9.96
N GLY A 128 32.34 2.93 -9.09
CA GLY A 128 32.74 4.09 -8.26
C GLY A 128 32.68 5.44 -9.00
N ASN A 129 32.15 5.47 -10.22
CA ASN A 129 32.00 6.70 -10.99
C ASN A 129 30.68 7.39 -10.65
N ILE A 130 30.70 8.71 -10.51
CA ILE A 130 29.52 9.53 -10.28
C ILE A 130 28.80 9.75 -11.61
N GLN A 131 27.55 9.32 -11.69
CA GLN A 131 26.65 9.60 -12.81
C GLN A 131 25.43 10.36 -12.32
N TRP A 132 24.84 11.16 -13.20
CA TRP A 132 23.60 11.86 -12.91
C TRP A 132 22.43 11.06 -13.46
N LYS A 133 21.43 10.77 -12.61
CA LYS A 133 20.17 10.16 -13.03
C LYS A 133 19.08 11.24 -13.05
N PHE A 134 18.29 11.27 -14.13
CA PHE A 134 17.09 12.09 -14.17
C PHE A 134 16.01 11.42 -13.31
N VAL A 135 15.42 12.22 -12.42
CA VAL A 135 14.48 11.73 -11.42
C VAL A 135 13.10 11.42 -12.03
N ARG A 136 12.66 12.23 -13.01
CA ARG A 136 11.26 12.26 -13.49
C ARG A 136 10.82 11.12 -14.43
N GLU A 137 11.70 10.29 -14.99
CA GLU A 137 11.28 9.34 -16.03
C GLU A 137 10.61 8.07 -15.50
N ASN A 138 10.79 7.71 -14.22
CA ASN A 138 10.28 6.44 -13.68
C ASN A 138 9.75 6.53 -12.25
N GLU A 139 9.44 7.72 -11.74
CA GLU A 139 8.81 7.88 -10.43
C GLU A 139 7.29 7.73 -10.55
N GLU A 140 6.74 6.73 -9.85
CA GLU A 140 5.30 6.61 -9.66
C GLU A 140 4.87 7.56 -8.53
N GLU A 141 3.80 8.33 -8.73
CA GLU A 141 3.28 9.26 -7.71
C GLU A 141 2.69 8.56 -6.46
N GLY A 142 2.73 7.22 -6.42
CA GLY A 142 2.35 6.39 -5.27
C GLY A 142 0.85 6.12 -5.11
N TRP A 143 -0.01 7.05 -5.52
CA TRP A 143 -1.47 6.87 -5.55
C TRP A 143 -1.95 6.05 -6.76
N GLU A 144 -1.13 5.97 -7.81
CA GLU A 144 -1.45 5.21 -9.03
C GLU A 144 -1.78 3.75 -8.74
N LYS A 145 -0.92 3.03 -8.00
CA LYS A 145 -1.16 1.62 -7.65
C LYS A 145 -2.46 1.43 -6.86
N LEU A 146 -2.75 2.33 -5.92
CA LEU A 146 -4.01 2.29 -5.18
C LEU A 146 -5.20 2.52 -6.12
N SER A 147 -5.11 3.47 -7.04
CA SER A 147 -6.18 3.73 -7.99
C SER A 147 -6.42 2.54 -8.94
N TYR A 148 -5.35 1.99 -9.53
CA TYR A 148 -5.44 0.91 -10.51
C TYR A 148 -5.91 -0.41 -9.92
N TYR A 149 -5.46 -0.76 -8.71
CA TYR A 149 -5.77 -2.07 -8.11
C TYR A 149 -6.94 -2.05 -7.13
N LEU A 150 -7.29 -0.89 -6.55
CA LEU A 150 -8.40 -0.78 -5.61
C LEU A 150 -9.57 0.01 -6.21
N LEU A 151 -9.33 1.26 -6.62
CA LEU A 151 -10.40 2.17 -6.99
C LEU A 151 -11.11 1.74 -8.28
N LEU A 152 -10.37 1.46 -9.35
CA LEU A 152 -10.96 1.09 -10.64
C LEU A 152 -11.74 -0.23 -10.57
N PRO A 153 -11.21 -1.32 -9.95
CA PRO A 153 -11.98 -2.54 -9.76
C PRO A 153 -13.20 -2.34 -8.87
N ALA A 154 -13.11 -1.51 -7.82
CA ALA A 154 -14.25 -1.21 -6.96
C ALA A 154 -15.35 -0.45 -7.73
N LEU A 155 -14.99 0.53 -8.55
CA LEU A 155 -15.93 1.25 -9.42
C LEU A 155 -16.56 0.32 -10.46
N ALA A 156 -15.76 -0.51 -11.13
CA ALA A 156 -16.27 -1.51 -12.06
C ALA A 156 -17.23 -2.50 -11.36
N GLY A 157 -16.90 -2.90 -10.12
CA GLY A 157 -17.77 -3.72 -9.28
C GLY A 157 -19.08 -3.02 -8.91
N LEU A 158 -19.05 -1.73 -8.56
CA LEU A 158 -20.26 -0.94 -8.28
C LEU A 158 -21.16 -0.81 -9.51
N VAL A 159 -20.57 -0.54 -10.68
CA VAL A 159 -21.31 -0.52 -11.95
C VAL A 159 -21.91 -1.90 -12.24
N GLY A 160 -21.14 -2.97 -12.03
CA GLY A 160 -21.64 -4.35 -12.14
C GLY A 160 -22.82 -4.60 -11.20
N ILE A 161 -22.72 -4.24 -9.92
CA ILE A 161 -23.82 -4.36 -8.97
C ILE A 161 -25.02 -3.55 -9.44
N HIS A 162 -24.83 -2.32 -9.94
CA HIS A 162 -25.95 -1.51 -10.41
C HIS A 162 -26.67 -2.12 -11.62
N LEU A 163 -25.94 -2.74 -12.54
CA LEU A 163 -26.52 -3.36 -13.75
C LEU A 163 -27.15 -4.74 -13.49
N PHE A 164 -26.63 -5.50 -12.54
CA PHE A 164 -27.08 -6.88 -12.26
C PHE A 164 -27.90 -7.02 -10.98
N LYS A 165 -28.04 -5.96 -10.18
CA LYS A 165 -28.98 -5.94 -9.06
C LYS A 165 -30.39 -6.00 -9.63
N GLU A 166 -31.12 -7.05 -9.30
CA GLU A 166 -32.55 -7.15 -9.60
C GLU A 166 -33.27 -5.94 -9.01
N ASP A 167 -34.10 -5.29 -9.84
CA ASP A 167 -34.93 -4.15 -9.45
C ASP A 167 -36.05 -4.61 -8.50
N THR A 168 -35.67 -4.98 -7.28
CA THR A 168 -36.55 -5.17 -6.12
C THR A 168 -37.01 -3.80 -5.58
N GLY A 169 -37.47 -2.96 -6.51
CA GLY A 169 -38.08 -1.69 -6.20
C GLY A 169 -39.38 -1.90 -5.43
N VAL A 170 -39.78 -0.88 -4.66
CA VAL A 170 -41.05 -0.87 -3.95
C VAL A 170 -42.23 -1.09 -4.91
N ASP A 171 -42.10 -0.69 -6.17
CA ASP A 171 -43.13 -0.84 -7.20
C ASP A 171 -43.41 -2.31 -7.54
N GLN A 172 -42.37 -3.12 -7.75
CA GLN A 172 -42.53 -4.56 -8.02
C GLN A 172 -43.10 -5.26 -6.80
N TRP A 173 -42.56 -4.96 -5.61
CA TRP A 173 -43.08 -5.50 -4.36
C TRP A 173 -44.55 -5.11 -4.13
N ALA A 174 -44.92 -3.86 -4.39
CA ALA A 174 -46.28 -3.36 -4.21
C ALA A 174 -47.24 -4.01 -5.22
N LEU A 175 -46.81 -4.21 -6.47
CA LEU A 175 -47.57 -4.93 -7.48
C LEU A 175 -47.81 -6.39 -7.07
N GLU A 176 -46.75 -7.09 -6.64
CA GLU A 176 -46.86 -8.47 -6.16
C GLU A 176 -47.77 -8.58 -4.94
N GLU A 177 -47.63 -7.66 -3.98
CA GLU A 177 -48.47 -7.60 -2.78
C GLU A 177 -49.93 -7.29 -3.13
N LEU A 178 -50.18 -6.38 -4.08
CA LEU A 178 -51.51 -6.06 -4.57
C LEU A 178 -52.14 -7.27 -5.28
N LYS A 179 -51.40 -7.92 -6.18
CA LYS A 179 -51.82 -9.17 -6.84
C LYS A 179 -52.15 -10.25 -5.80
N ARG A 180 -51.31 -10.41 -4.77
CA ARG A 180 -51.53 -11.36 -3.68
C ARG A 180 -52.82 -11.08 -2.90
N ARG A 181 -53.13 -9.81 -2.64
CA ARG A 181 -54.37 -9.40 -1.94
C ARG A 181 -55.62 -9.57 -2.80
N ALA A 182 -55.53 -9.25 -4.09
CA ALA A 182 -56.64 -9.45 -5.02
C ALA A 182 -56.90 -10.94 -5.32
N GLY A 183 -55.85 -11.75 -5.30
CA GLY A 183 -55.89 -13.17 -5.69
C GLY A 183 -56.15 -14.18 -4.56
N GLN A 184 -56.06 -13.78 -3.28
CA GLN A 184 -56.26 -14.59 -2.06
C GLN A 184 -56.39 -16.12 -2.28
N GLY A 185 -55.27 -16.78 -2.63
CA GLY A 185 -55.14 -18.24 -2.62
C GLY A 185 -55.63 -19.02 -3.85
N ALA A 186 -55.99 -18.38 -4.97
CA ALA A 186 -56.34 -19.07 -6.21
C ALA A 186 -55.36 -18.75 -7.36
N GLU A 187 -55.03 -19.76 -8.18
CA GLU A 187 -54.36 -19.56 -9.48
C GLU A 187 -55.34 -18.89 -10.46
N LEU A 188 -55.50 -17.57 -10.33
CA LEU A 188 -56.30 -16.75 -11.23
C LEU A 188 -55.44 -16.23 -12.38
N LYS A 189 -56.05 -16.01 -13.54
CA LYS A 189 -55.38 -15.37 -14.68
C LYS A 189 -55.19 -13.88 -14.42
N ASP A 190 -54.18 -13.27 -15.04
CA ASP A 190 -53.87 -11.84 -14.87
C ASP A 190 -55.07 -10.93 -15.18
N GLU A 191 -55.91 -11.29 -16.16
CA GLU A 191 -57.11 -10.53 -16.54
C GLU A 191 -58.13 -10.45 -15.39
N GLU A 192 -58.41 -11.58 -14.73
CA GLU A 192 -59.35 -11.66 -13.60
C GLU A 192 -58.81 -10.92 -12.36
N ILE A 193 -57.48 -10.91 -12.18
CA ILE A 193 -56.83 -10.16 -11.09
C ILE A 193 -56.98 -8.66 -11.33
N VAL A 194 -56.81 -8.19 -12.57
CA VAL A 194 -56.98 -6.77 -12.93
C VAL A 194 -58.43 -6.33 -12.71
N GLU A 195 -59.42 -7.11 -13.15
CA GLU A 195 -60.83 -6.79 -12.92
C GLU A 195 -61.18 -6.70 -11.42
N LYS A 196 -60.62 -7.59 -10.60
CA LYS A 196 -60.77 -7.52 -9.14
C LYS A 196 -60.13 -6.26 -8.56
N ILE A 197 -58.90 -5.93 -8.96
CA ILE A 197 -58.21 -4.71 -8.51
C ILE A 197 -59.01 -3.45 -8.88
N LEU A 198 -59.57 -3.40 -10.10
CA LEU A 198 -60.37 -2.26 -10.56
C LEU A 198 -61.71 -2.13 -9.83
N SER A 199 -62.27 -3.24 -9.35
CA SER A 199 -63.57 -3.26 -8.67
C SER A 199 -63.50 -3.16 -7.14
N GLY A 200 -62.31 -3.29 -6.53
CA GLY A 200 -62.13 -3.31 -5.08
C GLY A 200 -61.06 -2.34 -4.56
N GLU A 201 -61.18 -1.97 -3.28
CA GLU A 201 -60.14 -1.20 -2.57
C GLU A 201 -59.30 -2.13 -1.70
N TYR A 202 -58.04 -2.33 -2.09
CA TYR A 202 -57.10 -3.23 -1.39
C TYR A 202 -56.02 -2.50 -0.58
N ASP A 203 -56.04 -1.17 -0.65
CA ASP A 203 -55.18 -0.31 0.14
C ASP A 203 -55.69 -0.17 1.58
N LYS A 204 -54.76 -0.15 2.55
CA LYS A 204 -55.06 -0.10 3.99
C LYS A 204 -54.75 1.27 4.60
N LEU A 205 -54.57 2.31 3.79
CA LEU A 205 -54.29 3.66 4.28
C LEU A 205 -55.32 4.17 5.29
N LEU A 206 -56.61 3.86 5.13
CA LEU A 206 -57.66 4.28 6.07
C LEU A 206 -57.53 3.61 7.45
N GLU A 207 -57.07 2.36 7.49
CA GLU A 207 -56.83 1.65 8.75
C GLU A 207 -55.68 2.28 9.55
N LEU A 208 -54.71 2.85 8.84
CA LEU A 208 -53.54 3.52 9.42
C LEU A 208 -53.87 4.94 9.92
N LYS A 209 -54.93 5.57 9.40
CA LYS A 209 -55.36 6.94 9.78
C LYS A 209 -56.23 7.01 11.05
N LYS A 210 -56.38 5.94 11.83
CA LYS A 210 -57.27 5.87 13.02
C LYS A 210 -56.95 6.83 14.18
N LYS A 211 -55.89 7.64 14.11
CA LYS A 211 -55.49 8.63 15.14
C LYS A 211 -55.19 10.03 14.58
N LEU A 212 -55.52 10.29 13.32
CA LEU A 212 -55.54 11.62 12.71
C LEU A 212 -56.99 12.10 12.69
#